data_AF-A0A4Y9LZA6-F1
#
_entry.id   AF-A0A4Y9LZA6-F1
#
_cell.length_a   1.000
_cell.length_b   1.000
_cell.length_c   1.000
_cell.angle_alpha   90.00
_cell.angle_beta   90.00
_cell.angle_gamma   90.00
#
_symmetry.space_group_name_H-M   'P 1'
#
loop_
_entity.id
_entity.type
_entity.pdbx_description
1 polymer ?
#
loop_
_entity_poly.entity_id
_entity_poly.type
_entity_poly.pdbx_seq_one_letter_code
_entity_poly.pdbx_strand_id
1 'polypeptide(L)'
;MAKNEFFIEQRPDGRYNVSRPNADRASATTNTQAEAIDKAKAIDPNATIHVERVRDIAWTRQVAQTLALCRQSVMLPAAAL
;
A
#
# COMPACT_ATOMS: atom_id res chain seq x y z
N MET A 1 17.79 -5.33 23.56
CA MET A 1 18.00 -4.20 22.64
C MET A 1 16.84 -4.19 21.67
N ALA A 2 16.03 -3.13 21.64
CA ALA A 2 15.11 -2.95 20.52
C ALA A 2 15.98 -2.80 19.28
N LYS A 3 15.80 -3.67 18.28
CA LYS A 3 16.54 -3.53 17.03
C LYS A 3 16.10 -2.21 16.40
N ASN A 4 17.05 -1.43 15.89
CA ASN A 4 16.75 -0.20 15.15
C ASN A 4 16.21 -0.61 13.79
N GLU A 5 14.94 -0.98 13.77
CA GLU A 5 14.21 -1.45 12.61
C GLU A 5 12.96 -0.60 12.46
N PHE A 6 12.59 -0.32 11.22
CA PHE A 6 11.29 0.24 10.86
C PHE A 6 10.59 -0.66 9.88
N PHE A 7 9.27 -0.81 10.08
CA PHE A 7 8.38 -1.50 9.16
C PHE A 7 7.55 -0.46 8.43
N ILE A 8 7.54 -0.58 7.10
CA ILE A 8 6.73 0.24 6.20
C ILE A 8 5.65 -0.66 5.61
N GLU A 9 4.43 -0.49 6.12
CA GLU A 9 3.28 -1.35 5.81
C GLU A 9 2.19 -0.52 5.13
N GLN A 10 1.52 -1.11 4.14
CA GLN A 10 0.42 -0.45 3.45
C GLN A 10 -0.86 -0.62 4.26
N ARG A 11 -1.59 0.48 4.40
CA ARG A 11 -2.90 0.51 5.03
C ARG A 11 -4.00 0.15 4.02
N PRO A 12 -5.19 -0.26 4.50
CA PRO A 12 -6.36 -0.50 3.63
C PRO A 12 -6.79 0.71 2.80
N ASP A 13 -6.49 1.93 3.26
CA ASP A 13 -6.77 3.20 2.56
C ASP A 13 -5.69 3.58 1.52
N GLY A 14 -4.67 2.74 1.32
CA GLY A 14 -3.60 2.94 0.35
C GLY A 14 -2.43 3.79 0.85
N ARG A 15 -2.52 4.35 2.06
CA ARG A 15 -1.43 5.08 2.72
C ARG A 15 -0.41 4.12 3.35
N TYR A 16 0.69 4.67 3.85
CA TYR A 16 1.77 3.88 4.44
C TYR A 16 2.01 4.26 5.90
N ASN A 17 2.13 3.25 6.77
CA ASN A 17 2.56 3.42 8.14
C ASN A 17 4.07 3.22 8.26
N VAL A 18 4.71 3.99 9.13
CA VAL A 18 6.07 3.74 9.62
C VAL A 18 5.97 3.31 11.07
N SER A 19 6.30 2.07 11.40
CA SER A 19 6.19 1.51 12.75
C SER A 19 7.51 0.92 13.24
N ARG A 20 7.75 0.98 14.54
CA ARG A 20 8.84 0.24 15.18
C ARG A 20 8.37 -1.18 15.52
N PRO A 21 9.29 -2.15 15.69
CA PRO A 21 8.93 -3.47 16.19
C PRO A 21 8.13 -3.36 17.50
N ASN A 22 7.01 -4.08 17.59
CA ASN A 22 6.14 -4.13 18.75
C ASN A 22 5.55 -2.77 19.19
N ALA A 23 5.49 -1.78 18.30
CA ALA A 23 4.87 -0.50 18.62
C ALA A 23 3.35 -0.59 18.49
N ASP A 24 2.63 -0.16 19.53
CA ASP A 24 1.16 -0.02 19.50
C ASP A 24 0.69 1.07 18.53
N ARG A 25 1.59 2.00 18.16
CA ARG A 25 1.29 3.15 17.32
C ARG A 25 2.34 3.32 16.21
N ALA A 26 1.87 3.69 15.03
CA ALA A 26 2.74 4.14 13.96
C ALA A 26 3.47 5.44 14.39
N SER A 27 4.75 5.52 14.10
CA SER A 27 5.57 6.72 14.26
C SER A 27 5.19 7.80 13.24
N ALA A 28 4.74 7.39 12.05
CA ALA A 28 4.21 8.29 11.03
C ALA A 28 3.22 7.56 10.10
N THR A 29 2.36 8.33 9.44
CA THR A 29 1.52 7.89 8.34
C THR A 29 1.74 8.83 7.16
N THR A 30 2.05 8.29 5.98
CA THR A 30 2.38 9.07 4.77
C THR A 30 1.52 8.64 3.59
N ASN A 31 1.48 9.48 2.55
CA ASN A 31 0.66 9.20 1.37
C ASN A 31 1.36 8.23 0.41
N THR A 32 2.70 8.27 0.38
CA THR A 32 3.50 7.40 -0.49
C THR A 32 4.51 6.57 0.30
N GLN A 33 4.94 5.46 -0.29
CA GLN A 33 5.98 4.60 0.27
C GLN A 33 7.33 5.32 0.33
N ALA A 34 7.64 6.16 -0.66
CA ALA A 34 8.86 6.95 -0.68
C ALA A 34 8.92 7.92 0.53
N GLU A 35 7.83 8.64 0.79
CA GLU A 35 7.71 9.50 1.97
C GLU A 35 7.88 8.72 3.28
N ALA A 36 7.36 7.49 3.36
CA ALA A 36 7.53 6.64 4.54
C ALA A 36 9.00 6.27 4.76
N ILE A 37 9.73 5.93 3.69
CA ILE A 37 11.16 5.62 3.72
C ILE A 37 11.96 6.85 4.17
N ASP A 38 11.68 8.01 3.59
CA ASP A 38 12.36 9.25 3.93
C ASP A 38 12.09 9.64 5.38
N LYS A 39 10.85 9.45 5.86
CA LYS A 39 10.50 9.70 7.26
C LYS A 39 11.22 8.74 8.20
N ALA A 40 11.32 7.46 7.86
CA ALA A 40 12.06 6.48 8.65
C ALA A 40 13.55 6.86 8.76
N LYS A 41 14.19 7.21 7.63
CA LYS A 41 15.59 7.70 7.59
C LYS A 41 15.80 8.99 8.38
N ALA A 42 14.81 9.89 8.38
CA ALA A 42 14.88 11.13 9.15
C ALA A 42 14.77 10.90 10.67
N ILE A 43 14.05 9.85 11.10
CA ILE A 43 13.92 9.50 12.52
C ILE A 43 15.19 8.77 13.01
N ASP A 44 15.67 7.80 12.25
CA ASP A 44 16.92 7.11 12.53
C ASP A 44 17.61 6.72 11.22
N PRO A 45 18.72 7.39 10.85
CA PRO A 45 19.40 7.15 9.58
C PRO A 45 20.10 5.79 9.53
N ASN A 46 20.34 5.15 10.67
CA ASN A 46 21.03 3.86 10.77
C ASN A 46 20.05 2.69 10.95
N ALA A 47 18.74 2.94 10.95
CA ALA A 47 17.75 1.89 11.11
C ALA A 47 17.62 1.05 9.83
N THR A 48 17.47 -0.26 10.01
CA THR A 48 17.10 -1.17 8.93
C THR A 48 15.64 -0.96 8.56
N ILE A 49 15.35 -0.75 7.29
CA ILE A 49 13.99 -0.50 6.80
C ILE A 49 13.46 -1.75 6.11
N HIS A 50 12.38 -2.30 6.66
CA HIS A 50 11.62 -3.39 6.07
C HIS A 50 10.38 -2.84 5.38
N VAL A 51 10.22 -3.15 4.10
CA VAL A 51 9.10 -2.68 3.29
C VAL A 51 8.21 -3.85 2.92
N GLU A 52 6.92 -3.73 3.22
CA GLU A 52 5.93 -4.71 2.80
C GLU A 52 5.85 -4.80 1.27
N ARG A 53 5.79 -6.03 0.75
CA ARG A 53 5.54 -6.26 -0.67
C ARG A 53 4.06 -6.01 -0.98
N VAL A 54 3.77 -4.82 -1.51
CA VAL A 54 2.44 -4.49 -2.02
C VAL A 54 2.20 -5.17 -3.38
N ARG A 55 1.22 -6.08 -3.44
CA ARG A 55 0.79 -6.74 -4.68
C ARG A 55 -0.47 -6.10 -5.27
N ASP A 56 -1.36 -5.60 -4.40
CA ASP A 56 -2.62 -4.96 -4.77
C ASP A 56 -2.50 -3.44 -4.73
N ILE A 57 -2.02 -2.85 -5.82
CA ILE A 57 -2.06 -1.40 -6.02
C ILE A 57 -3.38 -1.00 -6.68
N ALA A 58 -3.90 0.18 -6.30
CA ALA A 58 -5.17 0.70 -6.79
C ALA A 58 -5.26 0.72 -8.33
N TRP A 59 -4.14 0.99 -9.02
CA TRP A 59 -4.06 0.92 -10.47
C TRP A 59 -4.45 -0.47 -11.03
N THR A 60 -3.85 -1.54 -10.50
CA THR A 60 -4.17 -2.92 -10.93
C THR A 60 -5.62 -3.25 -10.70
N ARG A 61 -6.20 -2.82 -9.57
CA ARG A 61 -7.62 -2.99 -9.25
C ARG A 61 -8.52 -2.25 -10.24
N GLN A 62 -8.19 -1.01 -10.55
CA GLN A 62 -9.00 -0.16 -11.44
C GLN A 62 -8.94 -0.61 -12.90
N VAL A 63 -7.77 -1.07 -13.36
CA VAL A 63 -7.63 -1.69 -14.70
C VAL A 63 -8.39 -3.01 -14.75
N ALA A 64 -8.31 -3.86 -13.72
CA ALA A 64 -9.08 -5.10 -13.66
C ALA A 64 -10.59 -4.85 -13.64
N GLN A 65 -11.07 -3.87 -12.89
CA GLN A 65 -12.48 -3.46 -12.87
C GLN A 65 -12.94 -2.92 -14.24
N THR A 66 -12.14 -2.06 -14.86
CA THR A 66 -12.44 -1.52 -16.19
C THR A 66 -12.51 -2.63 -17.25
N LEU A 67 -11.56 -3.58 -17.23
CA LEU A 67 -11.57 -4.72 -18.14
C LEU A 67 -12.76 -5.66 -17.88
N ALA A 68 -13.13 -5.90 -16.61
CA ALA A 68 -14.30 -6.70 -16.26
C ALA A 68 -15.61 -6.07 -16.76
N LEU A 69 -15.77 -4.74 -16.60
CA LEU A 69 -16.92 -3.99 -17.11
C LEU A 69 -16.98 -4.03 -18.65
N CYS A 70 -15.86 -3.80 -19.34
CA CYS A 70 -15.78 -3.95 -20.79
C CYS A 70 -16.19 -5.36 -21.25
N ARG A 71 -15.72 -6.41 -20.55
CA ARG A 71 -16.09 -7.79 -20.86
C ARG A 71 -17.59 -8.05 -20.68
N GLN A 72 -18.21 -7.49 -19.65
CA GLN A 72 -19.64 -7.65 -19.38
C GLN A 72 -20.51 -6.94 -20.42
N SER A 73 -20.09 -5.75 -20.88
CA SER A 73 -20.82 -4.99 -21.91
C SER A 73 -20.79 -5.62 -23.31
N VAL A 74 -19.76 -6.41 -23.64
CA VAL A 74 -19.63 -7.06 -24.96
C VAL A 74 -20.30 -8.45 -24.99
N MET A 75 -20.71 -9.00 -23.85
CA MET A 75 -21.24 -10.38 -23.72
C MET A 75 -22.73 -10.47 -23.36
N LEU A 76 -23.46 -9.35 -23.34
CA LEU A 76 -24.92 -9.33 -23.19
C LEU A 76 -25.58 -9.44 -24.58
N PRO A 77 -26.17 -10.59 -24.97
CA PRO A 77 -27.05 -10.61 -26.12
C PRO A 77 -28.27 -9.74 -25.80
N ALA A 78 -28.67 -8.91 -26.77
CA ALA A 78 -29.94 -8.20 -26.76
C ALA A 78 -31.09 -9.22 -26.78
N ALA A 79 -31.47 -9.72 -25.60
CA ALA A 79 -32.66 -10.54 -25.40
C ALA A 79 -33.75 -9.66 -24.78
N ALA A 80 -34.21 -8.67 -25.53
CA ALA A 80 -35.42 -7.92 -25.24
C ALA A 80 -35.87 -7.20 -26.51
N LEU A 81 -36.75 -7.85 -27.29
CA LEU A 81 -37.94 -7.32 -27.97
C LEU A 81 -38.40 -8.28 -29.06
#